data_AF-A0AAX6MXD4-F1
#
_entry.id   AF-A0AAX6MXD4-F1
#
_cell.length_a   1.000
_cell.length_b   1.000
_cell.length_c   1.000
_cell.angle_alpha   90.00
_cell.angle_beta   90.00
_cell.angle_gamma   90.00
#
_symmetry.space_group_name_H-M   'P 1'
#
loop_
_entity.id
_entity.type
_entity.pdbx_description
1 polymer ?
#
loop_
_entity_poly.entity_id
_entity_poly.type
_entity_poly.pdbx_seq_one_letter_code
_entity_poly.pdbx_strand_id
1 'polypeptide(L)'
;MVMDGEALFGSIPPPWTAQIGTDADNRVRVMYYNEEVGTLYRDHQRLQEVPVPLGWEEVTEWKKSRADPLYCKRFYNKETDETINWDPRLSPEAFRERGVPIETITLV
;
A
#
# COMPACT_ATOMS: atom_id res chain seq x y z
N MET A 1 12.35 -1.83 -9.13
CA MET A 1 12.48 -2.41 -7.78
C MET A 1 11.09 -2.41 -7.17
N VAL A 2 10.31 -3.46 -7.44
CA VAL A 2 8.99 -3.69 -6.85
C VAL A 2 9.18 -3.87 -5.34
N MET A 3 8.27 -3.42 -4.47
CA MET A 3 8.40 -3.72 -3.04
C MET A 3 8.34 -5.24 -2.84
N ASP A 4 9.21 -5.81 -2.01
CA ASP A 4 9.32 -7.28 -1.87
C ASP A 4 8.00 -7.96 -1.46
N GLY A 5 7.13 -7.26 -0.71
CA GLY A 5 5.79 -7.73 -0.38
C GLY A 5 4.80 -7.68 -1.54
N GLU A 6 4.99 -6.79 -2.52
CA GLU A 6 4.12 -6.69 -3.69
C GLU A 6 4.43 -7.79 -4.72
N ALA A 7 5.63 -8.37 -4.70
CA ALA A 7 5.96 -9.54 -5.51
C ALA A 7 5.07 -10.75 -5.16
N LEU A 8 4.52 -10.81 -3.94
CA LEU A 8 3.58 -11.84 -3.52
C LEU A 8 2.23 -11.75 -4.27
N PHE A 9 1.92 -10.59 -4.88
CA PHE A 9 0.69 -10.38 -5.62
C PHE A 9 0.73 -10.85 -7.07
N GLY A 10 1.84 -11.46 -7.51
CA GLY A 10 2.03 -11.93 -8.88
C GLY A 10 2.34 -10.81 -9.87
N SER A 11 2.21 -11.10 -11.17
CA SER A 11 2.44 -10.10 -12.22
C SER A 11 1.42 -8.96 -12.16
N ILE A 12 1.84 -7.80 -12.68
CA ILE A 12 0.97 -6.63 -12.89
C ILE A 12 0.15 -6.89 -14.17
N PRO A 13 -1.17 -7.16 -14.07
CA PRO A 13 -2.01 -7.34 -15.26
C PRO A 13 -2.25 -6.03 -16.03
N PRO A 14 -2.49 -6.10 -17.35
CA PRO A 14 -3.06 -4.98 -18.08
C PRO A 14 -4.36 -4.47 -17.43
N PRO A 15 -4.67 -3.16 -17.48
CA PRO A 15 -3.95 -2.07 -18.18
C PRO A 15 -2.84 -1.42 -17.33
N TRP A 16 -2.34 -2.10 -16.30
CA TRP A 16 -1.41 -1.50 -15.35
C TRP A 16 0.05 -1.71 -15.76
N THR A 17 0.88 -0.70 -15.49
CA THR A 17 2.34 -0.77 -15.61
C THR A 17 3.03 -0.21 -14.38
N ALA A 18 4.17 -0.80 -14.01
CA ALA A 18 5.07 -0.21 -13.01
C ALA A 18 5.99 0.81 -13.70
N GLN A 19 6.02 2.03 -13.16
CA GLN A 19 6.89 3.11 -13.61
C GLN A 19 7.78 3.58 -12.48
N ILE A 20 8.93 4.15 -12.84
CA ILE A 20 9.85 4.77 -11.89
C ILE A 20 9.60 6.28 -11.90
N GLY A 21 9.22 6.84 -10.75
CA GLY A 21 8.90 8.26 -10.60
C GLY A 21 9.61 8.90 -9.42
N THR A 22 9.75 10.23 -9.46
CA THR A 22 10.28 11.03 -8.35
C THR A 22 9.12 11.58 -7.53
N ASP A 23 9.13 11.35 -6.22
CA ASP A 23 8.10 11.88 -5.30
C ASP A 23 8.49 13.26 -4.73
N ALA A 24 7.59 13.87 -3.95
CA ALA A 24 7.74 15.21 -3.36
C ALA A 24 8.99 15.39 -2.48
N ASP A 25 9.60 14.31 -2.00
CA ASP A 25 10.85 14.30 -1.23
C ASP A 25 12.11 14.10 -2.10
N ASN A 26 11.97 14.21 -3.43
CA ASN A 26 13.02 13.98 -4.43
C ASN A 26 13.64 12.58 -4.40
N ARG A 27 12.92 11.58 -3.87
CA ARG A 27 13.34 10.18 -3.93
C ARG A 27 12.61 9.45 -5.05
N VAL A 28 13.36 8.56 -5.70
CA VAL A 28 12.89 7.70 -6.78
C VAL A 28 12.17 6.49 -6.18
N ARG A 29 10.95 6.22 -6.67
CA ARG A 29 10.09 5.10 -6.22
C ARG A 29 9.44 4.41 -7.40
N VAL A 30 8.98 3.18 -7.17
CA VAL A 30 8.04 2.55 -8.08
C VAL A 30 6.65 3.11 -7.82
N MET A 31 5.95 3.42 -8.91
CA MET A 31 4.57 3.88 -8.94
C MET A 31 3.82 3.06 -9.98
N TYR A 32 2.51 2.93 -9.82
CA TYR A 32 1.64 2.11 -10.65
C TYR A 32 0.80 3.00 -11.56
N TYR A 33 1.00 2.87 -12.86
CA TYR A 33 0.26 3.63 -13.86
C TYR A 33 -0.85 2.78 -14.43
N ASN A 34 -2.08 3.31 -14.45
CA ASN A 34 -3.19 2.71 -15.17
C ASN A 34 -3.32 3.39 -16.54
N GLU A 35 -3.10 2.63 -17.62
CA GLU A 35 -3.12 3.15 -18.99
C GLU A 35 -4.53 3.57 -19.46
N GLU A 36 -5.60 2.97 -18.94
CA GLU A 36 -6.97 3.31 -19.33
C GLU A 36 -7.41 4.66 -18.74
N VAL A 37 -7.09 4.90 -17.47
CA VAL A 37 -7.49 6.13 -16.75
C VAL A 37 -6.39 7.21 -16.85
N GLY A 38 -5.20 6.85 -17.34
CA GLY A 38 -4.07 7.74 -17.49
C GLY A 38 -3.53 8.30 -16.17
N THR A 39 -3.72 7.58 -15.06
CA THR A 39 -3.44 8.06 -13.70
C THR A 39 -2.31 7.25 -13.06
N LEU A 40 -1.43 7.97 -12.35
CA LEU A 40 -0.31 7.39 -11.59
C LEU A 40 -0.68 7.26 -10.12
N TYR A 41 -0.50 6.06 -9.59
CA TYR A 41 -0.84 5.69 -8.23
C TYR A 41 0.41 5.29 -7.46
N ARG A 42 0.45 5.63 -6.16
CA ARG A 42 1.54 5.19 -5.28
C ARG A 42 1.32 3.79 -4.71
N ASP A 43 0.07 3.39 -4.57
CA ASP A 43 -0.29 2.07 -4.04
C ASP A 43 -0.42 1.05 -5.17
N HIS A 44 -0.15 -0.20 -4.84
CA HIS A 44 -0.37 -1.33 -5.72
C HIS A 44 -1.76 -1.29 -6.37
N GLN A 45 -1.86 -1.65 -7.66
CA GLN A 45 -3.12 -1.73 -8.39
C GLN A 45 -4.23 -2.51 -7.67
N ARG A 46 -3.86 -3.59 -6.97
CA ARG A 46 -4.81 -4.44 -6.22
C ARG A 46 -5.39 -3.76 -4.98
N LEU A 47 -4.85 -2.63 -4.56
CA LEU A 47 -5.34 -1.85 -3.42
C LEU A 47 -6.22 -0.68 -3.86
N GLN A 48 -6.30 -0.37 -5.16
CA GLN A 48 -7.08 0.77 -5.66
C GLN A 48 -8.58 0.57 -5.48
N GLU A 49 -9.05 -0.67 -5.62
CA GLU A 49 -10.45 -1.04 -5.42
C GLU A 49 -10.74 -1.51 -3.99
N VAL A 50 -9.71 -1.63 -3.15
CA VAL A 50 -9.86 -2.09 -1.77
C VAL A 50 -10.03 -0.87 -0.87
N PRO A 51 -11.22 -0.64 -0.29
CA PRO A 51 -11.43 0.46 0.62
C PRO A 51 -10.55 0.28 1.85
N VAL A 52 -10.10 1.41 2.41
CA VAL A 52 -9.48 1.41 3.74
C VAL A 52 -10.53 0.92 4.76
N PRO A 53 -10.19 -0.01 5.68
CA PRO A 53 -11.17 -0.54 6.64
C PRO A 53 -11.82 0.57 7.48
N LEU A 54 -13.04 0.31 7.95
CA LEU A 54 -13.79 1.28 8.75
C LEU A 54 -12.98 1.73 9.98
N GLY A 55 -13.09 3.02 10.32
CA GLY A 55 -12.34 3.62 11.43
C GLY A 55 -10.94 4.11 11.06
N TRP A 56 -10.31 3.53 10.02
CA TRP A 56 -8.98 3.93 9.57
C TRP A 56 -9.01 5.05 8.53
N GLU A 57 -8.06 5.98 8.62
CA GLU A 57 -7.82 7.03 7.63
C GLU A 57 -6.32 7.20 7.36
N GLU A 58 -5.94 7.47 6.10
CA GLU A 58 -4.55 7.79 5.76
C GLU A 58 -4.21 9.17 6.30
N VAL A 59 -3.15 9.24 7.11
CA VAL A 59 -2.60 10.51 7.60
C VAL A 59 -1.83 11.14 6.45
N THR A 60 -2.37 12.21 5.88
CA THR A 60 -1.75 12.97 4.77
C THR A 60 -0.95 14.16 5.27
N GLU A 61 -1.30 14.71 6.44
CA GLU A 61 -0.68 15.89 7.05
C GLU A 61 0.58 15.56 7.85
N TRP A 62 1.56 14.90 7.23
CA TRP A 62 2.89 14.72 7.83
C TRP A 62 3.98 14.83 6.78
N LYS A 63 5.12 15.39 7.20
CA LYS A 63 6.26 15.60 6.31
C LYS A 63 7.23 14.43 6.40
N LYS A 64 7.27 13.62 5.34
CA LYS A 64 8.34 12.64 5.14
C LYS A 64 9.69 13.33 5.12
N SER A 65 10.62 12.81 5.90
CA SER A 65 12.02 13.21 5.91
C SER A 65 12.87 12.17 5.19
N ARG A 66 14.14 12.52 4.93
CA ARG A 66 15.11 11.53 4.43
C ARG A 66 15.48 10.47 5.47
N ALA A 67 15.13 10.64 6.75
CA ALA A 67 15.32 9.59 7.75
C ALA A 67 14.21 8.53 7.69
N ASP A 68 13.08 8.82 7.05
CA ASP A 68 11.97 7.87 6.96
C ASP A 68 12.23 6.78 5.89
N PRO A 69 11.62 5.59 6.07
CA PRO A 69 11.61 4.55 5.06
C PRO A 69 11.10 5.06 3.71
N LEU A 70 11.60 4.46 2.62
CA LEU A 70 11.23 4.83 1.26
C LEU A 70 9.70 4.77 1.08
N TYR A 71 9.08 3.71 1.59
CA TYR A 71 7.64 3.55 1.68
C TYR A 71 7.24 3.64 3.15
N CYS A 72 6.69 4.79 3.51
CA CYS A 72 6.19 5.05 4.84
C CYS A 72 4.82 5.71 4.63
N LYS A 73 3.75 4.99 4.95
CA LYS A 73 2.40 5.50 5.06
C LYS A 73 1.99 5.39 6.51
N ARG A 74 1.12 6.28 6.95
CA ARG A 74 0.57 6.27 8.30
C ARG A 74 -0.93 6.22 8.21
N PHE A 75 -1.54 5.37 9.01
CA PHE A 75 -2.97 5.27 9.14
C PHE A 75 -3.35 5.50 10.59
N TYR A 76 -4.41 6.27 10.80
CA TYR A 76 -4.94 6.58 12.11
C TYR A 76 -6.32 5.92 12.25
N ASN A 77 -6.57 5.27 13.37
CA ASN A 77 -7.86 4.69 13.70
C ASN A 77 -8.60 5.61 14.68
N LYS A 78 -9.73 6.17 14.23
CA LYS A 78 -10.56 7.10 15.02
C LYS A 78 -11.31 6.46 16.18
N GLU A 79 -11.49 5.13 16.16
CA GLU A 79 -12.21 4.39 17.20
C GLU A 79 -11.29 3.97 18.34
N THR A 80 -10.04 3.61 18.02
CA THR A 80 -9.06 3.11 19.00
C THR A 80 -7.99 4.12 19.39
N ASP A 81 -7.94 5.28 18.73
CA ASP A 81 -6.88 6.29 18.86
C ASP A 81 -5.47 5.74 18.52
N GLU A 82 -5.42 4.71 17.68
CA GLU A 82 -4.17 4.04 17.29
C GLU A 82 -3.59 4.62 16.00
N THR A 83 -2.26 4.73 15.93
CA THR A 83 -1.54 5.06 14.69
C THR A 83 -0.62 3.91 14.29
N ILE A 84 -0.76 3.45 13.05
CA ILE A 84 0.09 2.41 12.46
C ILE A 84 0.90 2.97 11.29
N ASN A 85 2.05 2.34 11.03
CA ASN A 85 2.96 2.67 9.93
C ASN A 85 2.92 1.62 8.80
N TRP A 86 1.88 0.79 8.78
CA TRP A 86 1.61 -0.23 7.77
C TRP A 86 0.17 -0.05 7.23
N ASP A 87 -0.12 -0.61 6.06
CA ASP A 87 -1.43 -0.43 5.42
C ASP A 87 -2.47 -1.39 6.02
N PRO A 88 -3.55 -0.89 6.68
CA PRO A 88 -4.56 -1.73 7.32
C PRO A 88 -5.28 -2.67 6.34
N ARG A 89 -5.26 -2.36 5.03
CA ARG A 89 -5.79 -3.25 3.98
C ARG A 89 -4.95 -4.51 3.78
N LEU A 90 -3.74 -4.56 4.34
CA LEU A 90 -2.85 -5.71 4.30
C LEU A 90 -2.89 -6.53 5.60
N SER A 91 -3.80 -6.22 6.53
CA SER A 91 -3.98 -7.05 7.73
C SER A 91 -4.52 -8.44 7.36
N PRO A 92 -4.21 -9.47 8.17
CA PRO A 92 -4.84 -10.78 8.01
C PRO A 92 -6.38 -10.71 7.99
N GLU A 93 -6.96 -9.84 8.81
CA GLU A 93 -8.42 -9.64 8.89
C GLU A 93 -8.96 -9.10 7.56
N ALA A 94 -8.33 -8.06 7.00
CA ALA A 94 -8.73 -7.48 5.71
C ALA A 94 -8.55 -8.45 4.53
N PHE A 95 -7.56 -9.33 4.58
CA PHE A 95 -7.42 -10.41 3.59
C PHE A 95 -8.53 -11.47 3.74
N ARG A 96 -8.88 -11.90 4.96
CA ARG A 96 -9.98 -12.86 5.20
C ARG A 96 -11.32 -12.30 4.72
N GLU A 97 -11.61 -11.03 5.00
CA GLU A 97 -12.84 -10.36 4.54
C GLU A 97 -12.95 -10.30 3.01
N ARG A 98 -11.82 -10.24 2.31
CA ARG A 98 -11.75 -10.32 0.84
C ARG A 98 -11.83 -11.75 0.30
N GLY A 99 -11.99 -12.76 1.17
CA GLY A 99 -12.02 -14.17 0.79
C GLY A 99 -10.65 -14.72 0.38
N VAL A 100 -9.55 -14.03 0.73
CA VAL A 100 -8.20 -14.52 0.49
C VAL A 100 -7.86 -15.56 1.57
N PRO A 101 -7.50 -16.80 1.20
CA PRO A 101 -7.10 -17.81 2.17
C PRO A 101 -5.77 -17.40 2.81
N ILE A 102 -5.72 -17.40 4.15
CA ILE A 102 -4.52 -17.11 4.92
C ILE A 102 -4.22 -18.30 5.81
N GLU A 103 -2.96 -18.72 5.78
CA GLU A 103 -2.43 -19.77 6.64
C GLU A 103 -1.37 -19.18 7.58
N THR A 104 -1.40 -19.58 8.85
CA THR A 104 -0.40 -19.19 9.83
C THR A 104 0.69 -20.24 9.88
N ILE A 105 1.93 -19.84 9.60
CA ILE A 105 3.10 -20.71 9.72
C ILE A 105 3.75 -20.45 11.08
N THR A 106 3.97 -21.50 11.87
CA THR A 106 4.77 -21.43 13.09
C THR A 106 6.23 -21.71 12.74
N LEU A 107 7.11 -20.73 12.99
CA LEU A 107 8.54 -20.93 12.86
C LEU A 107 9.06 -21.70 14.08
N VAL A 108 9.79 -22.79 13.86
CA VAL A 108 10.45 -23.63 14.88
C VAL A 108 11.95 -23.54 14.78
#